data_AF-A0A8R2M360-F1
#
_entry.id   AF-A0A8R2M360-F1
#
_cell.length_a   1.000
_cell.length_b   1.000
_cell.length_c   1.000
_cell.angle_alpha   90.00
_cell.angle_beta   90.00
_cell.angle_gamma   90.00
#
_symmetry.space_group_name_H-M   'P 1'
#
loop_
_entity.id
_entity.type
_entity.pdbx_description
1 polymer ?
#
loop_
_entity_poly.entity_id
_entity_poly.type
_entity_poly.pdbx_seq_one_letter_code
_entity_poly.pdbx_strand_id
1 'polypeptide(L)'
;MAEAPESEPPCEPLPSSSHELVAAEVTEDEGPLPKRRRMLEADASERLEYRLGGILCCAVCLDLPQSAVYQCINGHLMCVACFTHLLADARLREESATCPNCRVEISKTSASRNLAVEKTVSELPLECKYCTSVFPRHSLPNHEENQCEERSYKFSQLVVSHAVKRRYLDSLVRIVAGVYSLLVSALRSTHCGRARRPARRRLTSCRFACIGCPWRGPAHEGGAHEAACAHPNKSAAEVLEVIAERERLSHETMAVYNQVMDLLSYEKITFTDLQLKPYRLDEFVHKMYYESSRFTAFSHQWLVKAFVNRNQQDPTQSSEREITYQLIMKSKPMGTCTVQWVVVSGPLGEARLAARLAHHAFSELQPDAPPAVLPLVRRSDANRLLANKALHFRLIMFLCTK
;
A
#
# COMPACT_ATOMS: atom_id res chain seq x y z
N MET A 1 -9.81 1.92 -75.01
CA MET A 1 -10.67 3.12 -75.09
C MET A 1 -11.66 2.99 -73.94
N ALA A 2 -11.34 3.59 -72.78
CA ALA A 2 -11.82 4.90 -72.30
C ALA A 2 -13.34 4.83 -72.01
N GLU A 3 -13.85 5.14 -70.82
CA GLU A 3 -13.67 6.38 -70.04
C GLU A 3 -13.79 6.20 -68.52
N ALA A 4 -13.19 7.15 -67.79
CA ALA A 4 -13.35 7.42 -66.36
C ALA A 4 -14.51 8.42 -66.11
N PRO A 5 -14.85 8.71 -64.84
CA PRO A 5 -14.86 10.13 -64.46
C PRO A 5 -14.18 10.44 -63.13
N GLU A 6 -13.91 11.74 -62.99
CA GLU A 6 -12.91 12.39 -62.14
C GLU A 6 -13.30 12.60 -60.67
N SER A 7 -12.25 12.78 -59.88
CA SER A 7 -12.14 12.91 -58.43
C SER A 7 -12.55 14.27 -57.84
N GLU A 8 -13.15 14.22 -56.65
CA GLU A 8 -13.36 15.35 -55.73
C GLU A 8 -12.04 15.84 -55.08
N PRO A 9 -11.92 17.14 -54.71
CA PRO A 9 -10.70 17.72 -54.14
C PRO A 9 -10.63 17.65 -52.60
N PRO A 10 -9.43 17.74 -51.99
CA PRO A 10 -9.20 17.54 -50.55
C PRO A 10 -9.41 18.82 -49.73
N CYS A 11 -9.95 18.68 -48.51
CA CYS A 11 -9.99 19.73 -47.49
C CYS A 11 -8.63 19.86 -46.77
N GLU A 12 -8.12 21.08 -46.71
CA GLU A 12 -6.87 21.48 -46.05
C GLU A 12 -6.98 21.49 -44.50
N PRO A 13 -5.86 21.28 -43.78
CA PRO A 13 -5.80 21.34 -42.32
C PRO A 13 -5.62 22.77 -41.77
N LEU A 14 -6.39 23.10 -40.72
CA LEU A 14 -6.31 24.37 -39.97
C LEU A 14 -5.07 24.42 -39.03
N PRO A 15 -4.50 25.62 -38.78
CA PRO A 15 -3.14 25.76 -38.27
C PRO A 15 -2.99 25.74 -36.75
N SER A 16 -1.80 25.27 -36.37
CA SER A 16 -1.18 25.31 -35.05
C SER A 16 -0.86 26.75 -34.62
N SER A 17 -1.27 27.14 -33.41
CA SER A 17 -0.87 28.41 -32.78
C SER A 17 0.38 28.19 -31.93
N SER A 18 1.54 28.38 -32.53
CA SER A 18 2.83 28.59 -31.87
C SER A 18 2.94 30.05 -31.42
N HIS A 19 3.07 30.30 -30.12
CA HIS A 19 3.51 31.59 -29.62
C HIS A 19 5.02 31.53 -29.35
N GLU A 20 5.77 32.29 -30.14
CA GLU A 20 7.23 32.38 -30.11
C GLU A 20 7.76 33.08 -28.85
N LEU A 21 8.96 32.66 -28.49
CA LEU A 21 9.81 33.14 -27.41
C LEU A 21 10.40 34.51 -27.78
N VAL A 22 10.30 35.48 -26.88
CA VAL A 22 11.14 36.69 -26.91
C VAL A 22 12.01 36.68 -25.67
N ALA A 23 13.33 36.68 -25.89
CA ALA A 23 14.37 36.77 -24.88
C ALA A 23 14.38 38.16 -24.23
N ALA A 24 14.49 38.19 -22.91
CA ALA A 24 14.93 39.35 -22.15
C ALA A 24 15.93 38.88 -21.08
N GLU A 25 17.19 39.23 -21.28
CA GLU A 25 18.22 39.21 -20.24
C GLU A 25 17.91 40.30 -19.20
N VAL A 26 18.22 40.04 -17.93
CA VAL A 26 19.03 40.89 -17.01
C VAL A 26 18.73 40.57 -15.53
N THR A 27 19.85 40.34 -14.81
CA THR A 27 20.15 40.41 -13.36
C THR A 27 19.67 39.32 -12.39
N GLU A 28 20.68 38.62 -11.88
CA GLU A 28 20.71 37.80 -10.68
C GLU A 28 20.59 38.69 -9.43
N ASP A 29 19.68 38.35 -8.51
CA ASP A 29 19.80 38.70 -7.08
C ASP A 29 19.25 37.56 -6.22
N GLU A 30 20.06 37.18 -5.25
CA GLU A 30 20.01 35.97 -4.43
C GLU A 30 19.06 36.14 -3.23
N GLY A 31 18.06 35.26 -3.13
CA GLY A 31 17.23 35.11 -1.93
C GLY A 31 16.79 33.65 -1.73
N PRO A 32 16.96 33.04 -0.55
CA PRO A 32 16.76 31.60 -0.38
C PRO A 32 15.27 31.24 -0.14
N LEU A 33 14.72 30.37 -0.99
CA LEU A 33 13.41 29.73 -0.83
C LEU A 33 13.56 28.24 -0.44
N PRO A 34 12.98 27.78 0.68
CA PRO A 34 12.79 26.34 0.90
C PRO A 34 11.31 25.98 1.12
N LYS A 35 10.68 25.23 0.18
CA LYS A 35 9.50 24.36 0.48
C LYS A 35 8.95 23.45 -0.65
N ARG A 36 9.31 23.64 -1.92
CA ARG A 36 8.52 23.07 -3.04
C ARG A 36 8.52 21.54 -3.19
N ARG A 37 9.58 20.81 -2.84
CA ARG A 37 9.69 19.37 -3.18
C ARG A 37 8.91 18.41 -2.26
N ARG A 38 8.78 18.71 -0.96
CA ARG A 38 7.93 17.92 -0.02
C ARG A 38 6.44 18.21 -0.16
N MET A 39 6.09 19.40 -0.66
CA MET A 39 4.68 19.71 -0.94
C MET A 39 4.13 18.80 -2.04
N LEU A 40 4.88 18.50 -3.10
CA LEU A 40 4.33 17.83 -4.29
C LEU A 40 3.89 16.37 -4.06
N GLU A 41 4.60 15.58 -3.25
CA GLU A 41 4.22 14.18 -2.97
C GLU A 41 3.09 14.08 -1.92
N ALA A 42 3.10 14.95 -0.91
CA ALA A 42 2.01 15.07 0.05
C ALA A 42 0.72 15.57 -0.64
N ASP A 43 0.85 16.56 -1.52
CA ASP A 43 -0.23 17.10 -2.37
C ASP A 43 -0.76 16.03 -3.33
N ALA A 44 0.08 15.14 -3.86
CA ALA A 44 -0.38 14.02 -4.69
C ALA A 44 -1.18 12.95 -3.92
N SER A 45 -0.78 12.60 -2.69
CA SER A 45 -1.53 11.69 -1.81
C SER A 45 -2.85 12.32 -1.34
N GLU A 46 -2.80 13.59 -0.94
CA GLU A 46 -3.96 14.39 -0.52
C GLU A 46 -4.97 14.53 -1.66
N ARG A 47 -4.50 14.72 -2.91
CA ARG A 47 -5.34 14.71 -4.11
C ARG A 47 -5.97 13.35 -4.39
N LEU A 48 -5.29 12.23 -4.14
CA LEU A 48 -5.87 10.89 -4.33
C LEU A 48 -6.93 10.59 -3.27
N GLU A 49 -6.66 10.93 -2.01
CA GLU A 49 -7.60 10.76 -0.90
C GLU A 49 -8.88 11.55 -1.12
N TYR A 50 -8.76 12.81 -1.56
CA TYR A 50 -9.90 13.66 -1.90
C TYR A 50 -10.72 13.08 -3.07
N ARG A 51 -10.06 12.58 -4.12
CA ARG A 51 -10.71 11.95 -5.27
C ARG A 51 -11.40 10.63 -4.90
N LEU A 52 -10.79 9.82 -4.04
CA LEU A 52 -11.38 8.59 -3.52
C LEU A 52 -12.58 8.89 -2.62
N GLY A 53 -12.51 9.97 -1.82
CA GLY A 53 -13.63 10.47 -1.04
C GLY A 53 -14.88 10.67 -1.90
N GLY A 54 -14.75 11.40 -3.02
CA GLY A 54 -15.87 11.65 -3.93
C GLY A 54 -16.45 10.40 -4.61
N ILE A 55 -15.61 9.41 -4.93
CA ILE A 55 -16.05 8.16 -5.59
C ILE A 55 -16.77 7.22 -4.61
N LEU A 56 -16.38 7.23 -3.33
CA LEU A 56 -16.88 6.32 -2.31
C LEU A 56 -18.08 6.87 -1.53
N CYS A 57 -18.52 8.10 -1.83
CA CYS A 57 -19.69 8.71 -1.21
C CYS A 57 -20.99 7.96 -1.52
N CYS A 58 -21.92 8.04 -0.58
CA CYS A 58 -23.28 7.54 -0.78
C CYS A 58 -23.98 8.37 -1.86
N ALA A 59 -24.63 7.72 -2.84
CA ALA A 59 -25.40 8.38 -3.89
C ALA A 59 -26.68 9.13 -3.40
N VAL A 60 -26.99 9.05 -2.10
CA VAL A 60 -28.18 9.68 -1.50
C VAL A 60 -27.77 10.87 -0.63
N CYS A 61 -26.98 10.64 0.43
CA CYS A 61 -26.57 11.71 1.34
C CYS A 61 -25.29 12.43 0.91
N LEU A 62 -24.61 11.95 -0.15
CA LEU A 62 -23.35 12.49 -0.66
C LEU A 62 -22.18 12.48 0.35
N ASP A 63 -22.38 11.83 1.49
CA ASP A 63 -21.38 11.66 2.53
C ASP A 63 -20.66 10.32 2.42
N LEU A 64 -19.45 10.30 2.96
CA LEU A 64 -18.68 9.08 3.14
C LEU A 64 -19.34 8.18 4.20
N PRO A 65 -19.65 6.92 3.87
CA PRO A 65 -20.39 6.04 4.77
C PRO A 65 -19.58 5.70 6.04
N GLN A 66 -20.23 5.77 7.21
CA GLN A 66 -19.59 5.45 8.51
C GLN A 66 -19.68 3.96 8.90
N SER A 67 -20.49 3.17 8.18
CA SER A 67 -20.75 1.77 8.51
C SER A 67 -21.04 0.96 7.24
N ALA A 68 -22.08 0.13 7.22
CA ALA A 68 -22.33 -0.76 6.11
C ALA A 68 -22.69 -0.03 4.80
N VAL A 69 -22.19 -0.54 3.68
CA VAL A 69 -22.39 0.02 2.34
C VAL A 69 -23.05 -1.01 1.45
N TYR A 70 -24.13 -0.61 0.78
CA TYR A 70 -24.88 -1.42 -0.17
C TYR A 70 -24.62 -0.93 -1.59
N GLN A 71 -24.52 -1.88 -2.52
CA GLN A 71 -24.28 -1.63 -3.92
C GLN A 71 -25.44 -2.19 -4.75
N CYS A 72 -26.03 -1.37 -5.62
CA CYS A 72 -27.00 -1.87 -6.60
C CYS A 72 -26.30 -2.71 -7.68
N ILE A 73 -27.04 -3.49 -8.48
CA ILE A 73 -26.44 -4.35 -9.52
C ILE A 73 -25.62 -3.57 -10.57
N ASN A 74 -25.93 -2.28 -10.76
CA ASN A 74 -25.22 -1.38 -11.68
C ASN A 74 -24.05 -0.62 -11.00
N GLY A 75 -23.74 -0.90 -9.74
CA GLY A 75 -22.53 -0.40 -9.08
C GLY A 75 -22.68 0.82 -8.16
N HIS A 76 -23.84 1.50 -8.10
CA HIS A 76 -24.05 2.67 -7.22
C HIS A 76 -24.08 2.32 -5.73
N LEU A 77 -23.42 3.15 -4.92
CA LEU A 77 -23.21 2.94 -3.48
C LEU A 77 -24.23 3.71 -2.64
N MET A 78 -24.75 3.05 -1.60
CA MET A 78 -25.68 3.61 -0.63
C MET A 78 -25.24 3.23 0.78
N CYS A 79 -25.21 4.18 1.71
CA CYS A 79 -24.98 3.83 3.12
C CYS A 79 -26.20 3.09 3.69
N VAL A 80 -26.00 2.28 4.73
CA VAL A 80 -27.08 1.48 5.36
C VAL A 80 -28.30 2.31 5.76
N ALA A 81 -28.10 3.54 6.24
CA ALA A 81 -29.19 4.43 6.61
C ALA A 81 -30.04 4.82 5.39
N CYS A 82 -29.40 5.31 4.34
CA CYS A 82 -30.07 5.72 3.10
C CYS A 82 -30.70 4.53 2.37
N PHE A 83 -30.02 3.39 2.31
CA PHE A 83 -30.58 2.18 1.73
C PHE A 83 -31.85 1.73 2.46
N THR A 84 -31.83 1.74 3.79
CA THR A 84 -33.02 1.39 4.60
C THR A 84 -34.15 2.39 4.41
N HIS A 85 -33.84 3.69 4.31
CA HIS A 85 -34.83 4.73 4.02
C HIS A 85 -35.50 4.53 2.65
N LEU A 86 -34.73 4.22 1.59
CA LEU A 86 -35.28 3.95 0.25
C LEU A 86 -36.22 2.74 0.25
N LEU A 87 -35.85 1.66 0.95
CA LEU A 87 -36.72 0.48 1.10
C LEU A 87 -38.00 0.80 1.89
N ALA A 88 -37.90 1.66 2.91
CA ALA A 88 -39.04 2.05 3.73
C ALA A 88 -40.00 2.98 2.97
N ASP A 89 -39.48 3.95 2.22
CA ASP A 89 -40.31 4.89 1.43
C ASP A 89 -41.09 4.16 0.33
N ALA A 90 -40.44 3.24 -0.40
CA ALA A 90 -41.11 2.42 -1.40
C ALA A 90 -42.23 1.56 -0.79
N ARG A 91 -41.99 0.98 0.40
CA ARG A 91 -43.02 0.22 1.13
C ARG A 91 -44.21 1.07 1.57
N LEU A 92 -43.99 2.34 1.92
CA LEU A 92 -45.07 3.27 2.28
C LEU A 92 -45.91 3.70 1.07
N ARG A 93 -45.32 3.66 -0.13
CA ARG A 93 -45.97 4.01 -1.40
C ARG A 93 -46.53 2.81 -2.16
N GLU A 94 -46.35 1.60 -1.62
CA GLU A 94 -46.70 0.32 -2.29
C GLU A 94 -45.99 0.12 -3.64
N GLU A 95 -44.77 0.66 -3.78
CA GLU A 95 -43.94 0.58 -4.97
C GLU A 95 -42.69 -0.28 -4.73
N SER A 96 -42.01 -0.67 -5.80
CA SER A 96 -40.68 -1.28 -5.69
C SER A 96 -39.62 -0.21 -5.43
N ALA A 97 -38.70 -0.49 -4.50
CA ALA A 97 -37.61 0.44 -4.23
C ALA A 97 -36.65 0.45 -5.41
N THR A 98 -36.22 1.64 -5.83
CA THR A 98 -35.31 1.81 -6.97
C THR A 98 -34.06 2.59 -6.59
N CYS A 99 -32.96 2.31 -7.28
CA CYS A 99 -31.74 3.09 -7.13
C CYS A 99 -32.00 4.53 -7.60
N PRO A 100 -31.66 5.56 -6.80
CA PRO A 100 -31.90 6.95 -7.17
C PRO A 100 -31.09 7.39 -8.41
N ASN A 101 -29.98 6.72 -8.71
CA ASN A 101 -29.09 7.10 -9.80
C ASN A 101 -29.45 6.43 -11.13
N CYS A 102 -29.73 5.12 -11.13
CA CYS A 102 -30.00 4.36 -12.36
C CYS A 102 -31.38 3.68 -12.41
N ARG A 103 -32.23 3.90 -11.40
CA ARG A 103 -33.61 3.42 -11.30
C ARG A 103 -33.79 1.90 -11.34
N VAL A 104 -32.71 1.13 -11.28
CA VAL A 104 -32.78 -0.33 -11.15
C VAL A 104 -33.43 -0.71 -9.83
N GLU A 105 -34.22 -1.77 -9.82
CA GLU A 105 -34.87 -2.26 -8.61
C GLU A 105 -33.86 -2.71 -7.56
N ILE A 106 -34.04 -2.23 -6.33
CA ILE A 106 -33.18 -2.53 -5.18
C ILE A 106 -34.00 -3.23 -4.09
N SER A 107 -33.43 -4.28 -3.53
CA SER A 107 -34.01 -5.04 -2.42
C SER A 107 -32.90 -5.59 -1.54
N LYS A 108 -33.26 -6.18 -0.39
CA LYS A 108 -32.28 -6.85 0.49
C LYS A 108 -31.56 -8.02 -0.18
N THR A 109 -32.12 -8.56 -1.26
CA THR A 109 -31.56 -9.69 -2.01
C THR A 109 -30.88 -9.27 -3.31
N SER A 110 -31.33 -8.19 -3.97
CA SER A 110 -30.72 -7.71 -5.22
C SER A 110 -29.54 -6.77 -4.99
N ALA A 111 -29.51 -6.03 -3.88
CA ALA A 111 -28.38 -5.18 -3.51
C ALA A 111 -27.36 -5.96 -2.68
N SER A 112 -26.08 -5.88 -3.04
CA SER A 112 -25.00 -6.57 -2.35
C SER A 112 -24.34 -5.66 -1.31
N ARG A 113 -23.97 -6.21 -0.15
CA ARG A 113 -23.17 -5.48 0.84
C ARG A 113 -21.71 -5.45 0.39
N ASN A 114 -21.16 -4.26 0.19
CA ASN A 114 -19.81 -4.09 -0.34
C ASN A 114 -18.77 -3.92 0.77
N LEU A 115 -18.26 -5.06 1.26
CA LEU A 115 -17.23 -5.10 2.31
C LEU A 115 -15.89 -4.47 1.88
N ALA A 116 -15.60 -4.43 0.58
CA ALA A 116 -14.38 -3.81 0.08
C ALA A 116 -14.44 -2.30 0.28
N VAL A 117 -15.55 -1.66 -0.11
CA VAL A 117 -15.79 -0.23 0.13
C VAL A 117 -15.79 0.08 1.62
N GLU A 118 -16.42 -0.75 2.46
CA GLU A 118 -16.39 -0.57 3.91
C GLU A 118 -14.96 -0.54 4.46
N LYS A 119 -14.12 -1.50 4.07
CA LYS A 119 -12.71 -1.56 4.49
C LYS A 119 -11.93 -0.37 3.96
N THR A 120 -12.09 -0.02 2.69
CA THR A 120 -11.40 1.13 2.07
C THR A 120 -11.76 2.42 2.79
N VAL A 121 -13.05 2.68 3.04
CA VAL A 121 -13.49 3.89 3.74
C VAL A 121 -12.96 3.92 5.18
N SER A 122 -12.86 2.76 5.84
CA SER A 122 -12.35 2.65 7.21
C SER A 122 -10.86 2.96 7.36
N GLU A 123 -10.09 2.86 6.27
CA GLU A 123 -8.65 3.17 6.23
C GLU A 123 -8.37 4.62 5.81
N LEU A 124 -9.38 5.35 5.33
CA LEU A 124 -9.18 6.74 4.92
C LEU A 124 -8.76 7.62 6.10
N PRO A 125 -7.82 8.55 5.89
CA PRO A 125 -7.37 9.45 6.94
C PRO A 125 -8.47 10.40 7.38
N LEU A 126 -8.48 10.71 8.68
CA LEU A 126 -9.35 11.69 9.30
C LEU A 126 -8.63 12.35 10.49
N GLU A 127 -8.82 13.64 10.64
CA GLU A 127 -8.20 14.42 11.71
C GLU A 127 -8.94 14.25 13.04
N CYS A 128 -8.18 14.10 14.12
CA CYS A 128 -8.70 14.14 15.47
C CYS A 128 -9.13 15.57 15.84
N LYS A 129 -10.35 15.70 16.38
CA LYS A 129 -10.90 17.00 16.79
C LYS A 129 -10.19 17.67 17.97
N TYR A 130 -9.30 16.96 18.66
CA TYR A 130 -8.57 17.49 19.82
C TYR A 130 -7.11 17.80 19.51
N CYS A 131 -6.37 16.84 18.95
CA CYS A 131 -4.93 16.97 18.72
C CYS A 131 -4.56 17.24 17.26
N THR A 132 -5.56 17.39 16.37
CA THR A 132 -5.41 17.64 14.92
C THR A 132 -4.49 16.65 14.18
N SER A 133 -4.16 15.52 14.82
CA SER A 133 -3.35 14.48 14.21
C SER A 133 -4.24 13.58 13.35
N VAL A 134 -3.67 13.09 12.24
CA VAL A 134 -4.39 12.27 11.26
C VAL A 134 -4.35 10.80 11.68
N PHE A 135 -5.51 10.15 11.66
CA PHE A 135 -5.69 8.73 11.97
C PHE A 135 -6.60 8.05 10.95
N PRO A 136 -6.46 6.73 10.70
CA PRO A 136 -7.47 5.96 9.99
C PRO A 136 -8.84 6.06 10.68
N ARG A 137 -9.92 6.23 9.92
CA ARG A 137 -11.29 6.38 10.45
C ARG A 137 -11.67 5.31 11.47
N HIS A 138 -11.30 4.05 11.27
CA HIS A 138 -11.63 2.97 12.22
C HIS A 138 -10.94 3.12 13.58
N SER A 139 -9.77 3.74 13.62
CA SER A 139 -8.95 3.90 14.83
C SER A 139 -9.24 5.20 15.58
N LEU A 140 -9.79 6.20 14.87
CA LEU A 140 -10.02 7.54 15.38
C LEU A 140 -10.97 7.59 16.60
N PRO A 141 -12.13 6.89 16.64
CA PRO A 141 -13.00 6.91 17.81
C PRO A 141 -12.30 6.43 19.09
N ASN A 142 -11.52 5.35 18.98
CA ASN A 142 -10.76 4.83 20.11
C ASN A 142 -9.62 5.77 20.53
N HIS A 143 -9.00 6.47 19.57
CA HIS A 143 -8.05 7.53 19.90
C HIS A 143 -8.74 8.67 20.67
N GLU A 144 -9.82 9.23 20.12
CA GLU A 144 -10.57 10.34 20.72
C GLU A 144 -11.16 10.01 22.10
N GLU A 145 -11.53 8.76 22.36
CA GLU A 145 -12.07 8.32 23.63
C GLU A 145 -10.99 7.92 24.64
N ASN A 146 -9.97 7.16 24.24
CA ASN A 146 -9.13 6.44 25.21
C ASN A 146 -7.64 6.79 25.14
N GLN A 147 -7.16 7.46 24.09
CA GLN A 147 -5.72 7.62 23.84
C GLN A 147 -5.29 9.07 23.58
N CYS A 148 -6.23 9.99 23.36
CA CYS A 148 -5.92 11.38 23.07
C CYS A 148 -5.58 12.13 24.36
N GLU A 149 -4.31 12.52 24.51
CA GLU A 149 -3.79 13.28 25.67
C GLU A 149 -4.35 14.71 25.71
N GLU A 150 -4.55 15.32 24.53
CA GLU A 150 -5.11 16.66 24.32
C GLU A 150 -6.63 16.73 24.58
N ARG A 151 -7.31 15.59 24.78
CA ARG A 151 -8.73 15.54 25.18
C ARG A 151 -8.98 16.28 26.51
N SER A 152 -7.93 16.43 27.32
CA SER A 152 -7.99 17.02 28.66
C SER A 152 -8.13 18.56 28.67
N TYR A 153 -7.88 19.25 27.56
CA TYR A 153 -8.18 20.68 27.43
C TYR A 153 -9.68 20.89 27.14
N LYS A 154 -10.51 20.62 28.14
CA LYS A 154 -11.86 21.18 28.15
C LYS A 154 -11.70 22.70 28.30
N PHE A 155 -11.97 23.47 27.24
CA PHE A 155 -12.41 24.84 27.45
C PHE A 155 -13.75 24.77 28.19
N SER A 156 -13.70 24.67 29.52
CA SER A 156 -14.87 24.80 30.37
C SER A 156 -15.21 26.28 30.41
N GLN A 157 -16.17 26.70 29.59
CA GLN A 157 -16.91 27.90 29.89
C GLN A 157 -17.52 27.65 31.28
N LEU A 158 -16.97 28.30 32.31
CA LEU A 158 -17.47 28.27 33.67
C LEU A 158 -18.88 28.85 33.67
N VAL A 159 -19.89 28.02 33.47
CA VAL A 159 -21.26 28.34 33.88
C VAL A 159 -21.41 27.85 35.31
N VAL A 160 -21.30 28.78 36.25
CA VAL A 160 -21.63 28.52 37.65
C VAL A 160 -23.13 28.32 37.75
N SER A 161 -23.60 27.08 37.62
CA SER A 161 -24.98 26.72 37.97
C SER A 161 -25.00 26.08 39.36
N HIS A 162 -25.50 26.85 40.32
CA HIS A 162 -25.92 26.40 41.65
C HIS A 162 -26.96 25.28 41.52
N ALA A 163 -26.66 24.06 42.01
CA ALA A 163 -27.70 23.09 42.35
C ALA A 163 -27.19 22.01 43.31
N VAL A 164 -28.07 21.65 44.24
CA VAL A 164 -27.80 21.03 45.53
C VAL A 164 -28.10 19.52 45.51
N LYS A 165 -27.25 18.74 46.21
CA LYS A 165 -27.41 17.39 46.81
C LYS A 165 -28.00 16.24 45.96
N ARG A 166 -27.12 15.30 45.58
CA ARG A 166 -27.37 13.84 45.61
C ARG A 166 -26.06 13.10 45.96
N ARG A 167 -25.66 13.12 47.24
CA ARG A 167 -24.39 12.51 47.72
C ARG A 167 -24.52 11.18 48.46
N TYR A 168 -25.73 10.65 48.68
CA TYR A 168 -25.87 9.44 49.52
C TYR A 168 -25.82 8.12 48.72
N LEU A 169 -26.37 8.10 47.50
CA LEU A 169 -26.40 6.89 46.66
C LEU A 169 -25.04 6.57 46.01
N ASP A 170 -24.20 7.57 45.79
CA ASP A 170 -22.88 7.43 45.15
C ASP A 170 -21.85 6.71 46.04
N SER A 171 -21.94 6.85 47.37
CA SER A 171 -21.01 6.17 48.29
C SER A 171 -21.28 4.67 48.39
N LEU A 172 -22.54 4.25 48.37
CA LEU A 172 -22.90 2.84 48.52
C LEU A 172 -22.51 2.03 47.27
N VAL A 173 -22.69 2.62 46.07
CA VAL A 173 -22.25 2.02 44.80
C VAL A 173 -20.73 1.90 44.72
N ARG A 174 -19.97 2.88 45.22
CA ARG A 174 -18.50 2.83 45.25
C ARG A 174 -17.97 1.77 46.22
N ILE A 175 -18.61 1.61 47.38
CA ILE A 175 -18.22 0.58 48.37
C ILE A 175 -18.50 -0.81 47.81
N VAL A 176 -19.68 -1.04 47.23
CA VAL A 176 -20.05 -2.35 46.65
C VAL A 176 -19.15 -2.66 45.45
N ALA A 177 -18.87 -1.70 44.57
CA ALA A 177 -17.95 -1.87 43.44
C ALA A 177 -16.50 -2.18 43.90
N GLY A 178 -16.03 -1.52 44.96
CA GLY A 178 -14.70 -1.77 45.53
C GLY A 178 -14.55 -3.18 46.11
N VAL A 179 -15.56 -3.66 46.85
CA VAL A 179 -15.57 -5.01 47.42
C VAL A 179 -15.63 -6.07 46.31
N TYR A 180 -16.43 -5.83 45.26
CA TYR A 180 -16.51 -6.73 44.10
C TYR A 180 -15.20 -6.77 43.31
N SER A 181 -14.51 -5.64 43.12
CA SER A 181 -13.20 -5.57 42.48
C SER A 181 -12.11 -6.28 43.29
N LEU A 182 -12.14 -6.21 44.63
CA LEU A 182 -11.20 -6.91 45.50
C LEU A 182 -11.44 -8.43 45.49
N LEU A 183 -12.71 -8.88 45.48
CA LEU A 183 -13.08 -10.28 45.31
C LEU A 183 -12.66 -10.83 43.95
N VAL A 184 -12.89 -10.08 42.86
CA VAL A 184 -12.46 -10.48 41.51
C VAL A 184 -10.94 -10.51 41.39
N SER A 185 -10.22 -9.62 42.07
CA SER A 185 -8.76 -9.59 42.09
C SER A 185 -8.16 -10.76 42.89
N ALA A 186 -8.78 -11.12 44.02
CA ALA A 186 -8.39 -12.28 44.83
C ALA A 186 -8.64 -13.61 44.08
N LEU A 187 -9.74 -13.70 43.32
CA LEU A 187 -10.08 -14.88 42.50
C LEU A 187 -9.26 -15.00 41.21
N ARG A 188 -8.67 -13.90 40.71
CA ARG A 188 -7.77 -13.91 39.54
C ARG A 188 -6.31 -14.23 39.87
N SER A 189 -5.94 -14.28 41.15
CA SER A 189 -4.54 -14.41 41.56
C SER A 189 -3.97 -15.83 41.44
N THR A 190 -4.75 -16.84 41.03
CA THR A 190 -4.27 -18.23 41.02
C THR A 190 -3.99 -18.84 39.65
N HIS A 191 -4.36 -18.25 38.50
CA HIS A 191 -4.06 -18.87 37.20
C HIS A 191 -3.51 -17.91 36.15
N CYS A 192 -2.38 -18.33 35.57
CA CYS A 192 -1.66 -17.83 34.40
C CYS A 192 -0.78 -16.58 34.60
N GLY A 193 0.51 -16.85 34.80
CA GLY A 193 1.59 -15.96 34.41
C GLY A 193 1.50 -15.63 32.92
N ARG A 194 0.85 -14.52 32.59
CA ARG A 194 0.89 -13.93 31.26
C ARG A 194 2.14 -13.06 31.22
N ALA A 195 3.22 -13.59 30.63
CA ALA A 195 4.40 -12.82 30.31
C ALA A 195 3.95 -11.53 29.58
N ARG A 196 4.09 -10.38 30.26
CA ARG A 196 3.92 -9.07 29.64
C ARG A 196 4.92 -9.01 28.48
N ARG A 197 4.41 -9.07 27.25
CA ARG A 197 5.22 -8.74 26.06
C ARG A 197 5.85 -7.37 26.31
N PRO A 198 7.18 -7.20 26.17
CA PRO A 198 7.80 -5.90 26.40
C PRO A 198 7.14 -4.89 25.45
N ALA A 199 6.66 -3.78 26.00
CA ALA A 199 6.16 -2.66 25.21
C ALA A 199 7.25 -2.28 24.20
N ARG A 200 6.98 -2.48 22.90
CA ARG A 200 7.91 -2.07 21.85
C ARG A 200 8.09 -0.56 21.99
N ARG A 201 9.27 -0.12 22.46
CA ARG A 201 9.59 1.30 22.59
C ARG A 201 9.51 1.93 21.20
N ARG A 202 8.69 2.98 21.04
CA ARG A 202 8.58 3.74 19.78
C ARG A 202 9.97 4.28 19.42
N LEU A 203 10.47 3.98 18.22
CA LEU A 203 11.71 4.55 17.72
C LEU A 203 11.42 5.90 17.06
N THR A 204 12.20 6.93 17.39
CA THR A 204 12.13 8.27 16.79
C THR A 204 13.49 8.64 16.22
N SER A 205 13.49 9.54 15.23
CA SER A 205 14.70 10.19 14.73
C SER A 205 14.90 11.53 15.44
N CYS A 206 16.14 12.00 15.47
CA CYS A 206 16.49 13.33 15.97
C CYS A 206 15.79 14.44 15.16
N ARG A 207 15.38 15.56 15.77
CA ARG A 207 14.86 16.73 15.04
C ARG A 207 15.82 17.25 13.96
N PHE A 208 17.13 17.09 14.18
CA PHE A 208 18.19 17.47 13.26
C PHE A 208 18.51 16.40 12.21
N ALA A 209 17.67 15.36 12.08
CA ALA A 209 17.78 14.40 11.00
C ALA A 209 17.61 15.06 9.62
N CYS A 210 16.96 16.24 9.53
CA CYS A 210 16.87 17.01 8.28
C CYS A 210 18.23 17.55 7.81
N ILE A 211 19.17 17.82 8.72
CA ILE A 211 20.53 18.29 8.44
C ILE A 211 21.58 17.17 8.54
N GLY A 212 21.14 15.91 8.43
CA GLY A 212 22.04 14.75 8.33
C GLY A 212 22.33 14.00 9.62
N CYS A 213 21.67 14.29 10.75
CA CYS A 213 21.86 13.50 11.96
C CYS A 213 21.36 12.04 11.79
N PRO A 214 22.21 11.00 11.99
CA PRO A 214 21.82 9.60 11.79
C PRO A 214 21.13 8.98 13.01
N TRP A 215 20.97 9.72 14.11
CA TRP A 215 20.45 9.16 15.35
C TRP A 215 18.99 8.71 15.20
N ARG A 216 18.77 7.43 15.53
CA ARG A 216 17.46 6.80 15.61
C ARG A 216 17.41 5.90 16.83
N GLY A 217 16.64 6.30 17.82
CA GLY A 217 16.61 5.64 19.11
C GLY A 217 15.21 5.62 19.73
N PRO A 218 15.08 5.05 20.94
CA PRO A 218 13.83 5.09 21.69
C PRO A 218 13.34 6.51 21.95
N ALA A 219 12.02 6.76 21.85
CA ALA A 219 11.43 8.10 21.96
C ALA A 219 11.86 8.89 23.20
N HIS A 220 11.92 8.22 24.37
CA HIS A 220 12.34 8.84 25.62
C HIS A 220 13.81 9.29 25.67
N GLU A 221 14.68 8.75 24.81
CA GLU A 221 16.09 9.15 24.69
C GLU A 221 16.27 10.29 23.68
N GLY A 222 15.22 10.63 22.91
CA GLY A 222 15.26 11.66 21.87
C GLY A 222 15.62 13.03 22.40
N GLY A 223 14.96 13.49 23.47
CA GLY A 223 15.24 14.80 24.05
C GLY A 223 16.68 14.92 24.59
N ALA A 224 17.19 13.88 25.22
CA ALA A 224 18.58 13.84 25.71
C ALA A 224 19.59 13.91 24.56
N HIS A 225 19.34 13.17 23.47
CA HIS A 225 20.16 13.25 22.27
C HIS A 225 20.09 14.63 21.60
N GLU A 226 18.89 15.21 21.46
CA GLU A 226 18.70 16.51 20.82
C GLU A 226 19.44 17.63 21.54
N ALA A 227 19.48 17.60 22.88
CA ALA A 227 20.24 18.54 23.69
C ALA A 227 21.77 18.40 23.50
N ALA A 228 22.25 17.18 23.21
CA ALA A 228 23.67 16.88 23.00
C ALA A 228 24.06 16.75 21.51
N CYS A 229 23.17 17.11 20.59
CA CYS A 229 23.39 16.87 19.17
C CYS A 229 24.44 17.83 18.62
N ALA A 230 25.49 17.29 17.99
CA ALA A 230 26.55 18.10 17.38
C ALA A 230 26.17 18.67 16.00
N HIS A 231 25.14 18.14 15.34
CA HIS A 231 24.75 18.51 13.96
C HIS A 231 24.34 19.98 13.77
N PRO A 232 23.65 20.64 14.72
CA PRO A 232 23.35 22.08 14.63
C PRO A 232 24.59 22.97 14.55
N ASN A 233 25.73 22.51 15.09
CA ASN A 233 26.97 23.28 15.16
C ASN A 233 27.96 22.93 14.03
N LYS A 234 27.58 22.06 13.08
CA LYS A 234 28.42 21.73 11.92
C LYS A 234 28.43 22.86 10.91
N SER A 235 29.51 22.95 10.14
CA SER A 235 29.60 23.92 9.05
C SER A 235 28.60 23.58 7.93
N ALA A 236 28.18 24.59 7.16
CA ALA A 236 27.26 24.38 6.04
C ALA A 236 27.83 23.40 4.99
N ALA A 237 29.15 23.46 4.74
CA ALA A 237 29.84 22.54 3.82
C ALA A 237 29.71 21.08 4.27
N GLU A 238 29.98 20.80 5.55
CA GLU A 238 29.84 19.44 6.12
C GLU A 238 28.38 18.95 6.07
N VAL A 239 27.40 19.83 6.33
CA VAL A 239 25.98 19.46 6.27
C VAL A 239 25.54 19.13 4.84
N LEU A 240 26.00 19.90 3.85
CA LEU A 240 25.68 19.67 2.44
C LEU A 240 26.26 18.36 1.94
N GLU A 241 27.50 18.00 2.32
CA GLU A 241 28.09 16.69 1.97
C GLU A 241 27.26 15.52 2.53
N VAL A 242 26.84 15.60 3.80
CA VAL A 242 26.00 14.56 4.41
C VAL A 242 24.62 14.47 3.76
N ILE A 243 24.02 15.59 3.40
CA ILE A 243 22.72 15.61 2.70
C ILE A 243 22.87 15.03 1.29
N ALA A 244 23.89 15.44 0.53
CA ALA A 244 24.14 14.95 -0.82
C ALA A 244 24.37 13.43 -0.84
N GLU A 245 25.17 12.92 0.09
CA GLU A 245 25.39 11.48 0.23
C GLU A 245 24.09 10.73 0.58
N ARG A 246 23.25 11.31 1.46
CA ARG A 246 21.94 10.73 1.78
C ARG A 246 21.00 10.75 0.59
N GLU A 247 20.95 11.84 -0.17
CA GLU A 247 20.14 11.94 -1.39
C GLU A 247 20.62 10.93 -2.43
N ARG A 248 21.94 10.75 -2.61
CA ARG A 248 22.52 9.73 -3.48
C ARG A 248 22.08 8.33 -3.07
N LEU A 249 22.23 7.96 -1.80
CA LEU A 249 21.79 6.66 -1.27
C LEU A 249 20.27 6.45 -1.41
N SER A 250 19.48 7.50 -1.17
CA SER A 250 18.02 7.46 -1.35
C SER A 250 17.66 7.28 -2.81
N HIS A 251 18.33 8.01 -3.71
CA HIS A 251 18.14 7.89 -5.15
C HIS A 251 18.50 6.50 -5.65
N GLU A 252 19.62 5.92 -5.21
CA GLU A 252 20.03 4.55 -5.52
C GLU A 252 19.01 3.51 -5.01
N THR A 253 18.50 3.71 -3.79
CA THR A 253 17.49 2.82 -3.20
C THR A 253 16.15 2.93 -3.95
N MET A 254 15.78 4.13 -4.40
CA MET A 254 14.53 4.42 -5.11
C MET A 254 14.61 4.18 -6.62
N ALA A 255 15.81 4.07 -7.20
CA ALA A 255 16.01 3.93 -8.64
C ALA A 255 15.25 2.74 -9.23
N VAL A 256 15.29 1.58 -8.55
CA VAL A 256 14.54 0.39 -8.99
C VAL A 256 13.03 0.63 -8.94
N TYR A 257 12.54 1.35 -7.93
CA TYR A 257 11.12 1.66 -7.82
C TYR A 257 10.67 2.63 -8.91
N ASN A 258 11.46 3.68 -9.17
CA ASN A 258 11.20 4.62 -10.26
C ASN A 258 11.18 3.88 -11.61
N GLN A 259 12.17 3.02 -11.86
CA GLN A 259 12.21 2.19 -13.06
C GLN A 259 10.97 1.30 -13.20
N VAL A 260 10.51 0.67 -12.11
CA VAL A 260 9.28 -0.13 -12.14
C VAL A 260 8.05 0.73 -12.39
N MET A 261 7.98 1.94 -11.84
CA MET A 261 6.89 2.88 -12.12
C MET A 261 6.87 3.30 -13.59
N ASP A 262 8.02 3.54 -14.20
CA ASP A 262 8.11 3.82 -15.64
C ASP A 262 7.60 2.63 -16.47
N LEU A 263 7.92 1.40 -16.07
CA LEU A 263 7.42 0.20 -16.77
C LEU A 263 5.91 0.01 -16.66
N LEU A 264 5.27 0.54 -15.61
CA LEU A 264 3.81 0.53 -15.51
C LEU A 264 3.13 1.40 -16.57
N SER A 265 3.88 2.24 -17.29
CA SER A 265 3.35 3.01 -18.43
C SER A 265 3.33 2.23 -19.74
N TYR A 266 3.85 1.00 -19.79
CA TYR A 266 3.88 0.20 -21.00
C TYR A 266 2.47 -0.29 -21.37
N GLU A 267 2.18 -0.41 -22.66
CA GLU A 267 0.87 -0.88 -23.14
C GLU A 267 0.60 -2.35 -22.77
N LYS A 268 1.64 -3.18 -22.82
CA LYS A 268 1.54 -4.64 -22.66
C LYS A 268 2.17 -5.10 -21.35
N ILE A 269 1.33 -5.20 -20.33
CA ILE A 269 1.68 -5.66 -18.98
C ILE A 269 0.86 -6.90 -18.63
N THR A 270 1.44 -7.86 -17.92
CA THR A 270 0.73 -9.03 -17.41
C THR A 270 1.11 -9.32 -15.96
N PHE A 271 0.10 -9.62 -15.15
CA PHE A 271 0.25 -9.99 -13.74
C PHE A 271 -0.14 -11.45 -13.57
N THR A 272 0.81 -12.30 -13.20
CA THR A 272 0.57 -13.74 -13.05
C THR A 272 0.93 -14.18 -11.65
N ASP A 273 -0.07 -14.65 -10.90
CA ASP A 273 0.15 -15.31 -9.62
C ASP A 273 0.58 -16.75 -9.86
N LEU A 274 1.83 -17.06 -9.50
CA LEU A 274 2.43 -18.37 -9.74
C LEU A 274 2.44 -19.22 -8.47
N GLN A 275 2.04 -20.47 -8.64
CA GLN A 275 2.23 -21.53 -7.65
C GLN A 275 3.24 -22.53 -8.22
N LEU A 276 4.43 -22.61 -7.62
CA LEU A 276 5.44 -23.58 -8.02
C LEU A 276 5.37 -24.79 -7.10
N LYS A 277 5.16 -25.96 -7.70
CA LYS A 277 5.05 -27.24 -6.98
C LYS A 277 6.37 -28.00 -7.07
N PRO A 278 6.76 -28.71 -6.01
CA PRO A 278 7.96 -29.53 -6.04
C PRO A 278 7.78 -30.70 -7.02
N TYR A 279 8.81 -31.02 -7.79
CA TYR A 279 8.88 -32.23 -8.61
C TYR A 279 10.20 -32.97 -8.35
N ARG A 280 10.16 -34.30 -8.47
CA ARG A 280 11.34 -35.16 -8.29
C ARG A 280 11.87 -35.58 -9.66
N LEU A 281 13.19 -35.61 -9.78
CA LEU A 281 13.87 -36.29 -10.87
C LEU A 281 14.44 -37.60 -10.33
N ASP A 282 14.54 -38.63 -11.16
CA ASP A 282 15.16 -39.93 -10.84
C ASP A 282 16.70 -39.82 -10.74
N GLU A 283 17.21 -38.73 -10.15
CA GLU A 283 18.63 -38.56 -9.83
C GLU A 283 18.91 -39.09 -8.42
N PHE A 284 20.05 -39.76 -8.23
CA PHE A 284 20.51 -40.32 -6.95
C PHE A 284 20.64 -39.28 -5.81
N VAL A 285 20.61 -37.98 -6.13
CA VAL A 285 20.69 -36.88 -5.16
C VAL A 285 19.36 -36.13 -5.14
N HIS A 286 18.75 -36.03 -3.95
CA HIS A 286 17.49 -35.32 -3.72
C HIS A 286 17.63 -33.81 -3.90
N LYS A 287 17.71 -33.34 -5.15
CA LYS A 287 17.67 -31.91 -5.48
C LYS A 287 16.22 -31.43 -5.46
N MET A 288 15.98 -30.35 -4.72
CA MET A 288 14.65 -29.75 -4.58
C MET A 288 14.38 -28.84 -5.78
N TYR A 289 13.63 -29.37 -6.75
CA TYR A 289 13.18 -28.61 -7.92
C TYR A 289 11.71 -28.23 -7.80
N TYR A 290 11.38 -27.05 -8.32
CA TYR A 290 10.04 -26.48 -8.31
C TYR A 290 9.68 -26.00 -9.71
N GLU A 291 8.43 -26.21 -10.11
CA GLU A 291 7.93 -25.81 -11.43
C GLU A 291 6.52 -25.22 -11.31
N SER A 292 6.26 -24.15 -12.05
CA SER A 292 4.91 -23.58 -12.17
C SER A 292 4.09 -24.34 -13.22
N SER A 293 2.76 -24.23 -13.15
CA SER A 293 1.95 -24.54 -14.34
C SER A 293 2.34 -23.62 -15.51
N ARG A 294 2.15 -24.09 -16.74
CA ARG A 294 2.32 -23.24 -17.92
C ARG A 294 1.26 -22.14 -17.90
N PHE A 295 1.67 -20.93 -18.27
CA PHE A 295 0.78 -19.78 -18.33
C PHE A 295 0.99 -19.02 -19.64
N THR A 296 -0.02 -18.23 -20.03
CA THR A 296 0.00 -17.48 -21.29
C THR A 296 0.21 -16.00 -20.99
N ALA A 297 1.16 -15.38 -21.67
CA ALA A 297 1.38 -13.93 -21.64
C ALA A 297 1.97 -13.48 -22.98
N PHE A 298 1.59 -12.31 -23.48
CA PHE A 298 2.09 -11.77 -24.76
C PHE A 298 1.98 -12.75 -25.95
N SER A 299 0.88 -13.51 -26.02
CA SER A 299 0.65 -14.53 -27.05
C SER A 299 1.65 -15.70 -27.03
N HIS A 300 2.42 -15.82 -25.96
CA HIS A 300 3.43 -16.86 -25.76
C HIS A 300 3.09 -17.73 -24.55
N GLN A 301 3.56 -18.98 -24.59
CA GLN A 301 3.47 -19.92 -23.47
C GLN A 301 4.74 -19.80 -22.63
N TRP A 302 4.58 -19.66 -21.33
CA TRP A 302 5.67 -19.44 -20.38
C TRP A 302 5.64 -20.47 -19.26
N LEU A 303 6.80 -20.66 -18.64
CA LEU A 303 7.02 -21.55 -17.53
C LEU A 303 8.06 -20.93 -16.60
N VAL A 304 7.89 -21.06 -15.29
CA VAL A 304 8.93 -20.73 -14.32
C VAL A 304 9.43 -21.99 -13.64
N LYS A 305 10.75 -22.17 -13.64
CA LYS A 305 11.43 -23.18 -12.85
C LYS A 305 12.18 -22.52 -11.71
N ALA A 306 12.18 -23.15 -10.55
CA ALA A 306 13.02 -22.74 -9.43
C ALA A 306 13.80 -23.94 -8.89
N PHE A 307 15.00 -23.64 -8.42
CA PHE A 307 15.97 -24.60 -7.93
C PHE A 307 16.58 -24.06 -6.64
N VAL A 308 16.90 -24.97 -5.72
CA VAL A 308 17.47 -24.65 -4.42
C VAL A 308 18.94 -25.07 -4.41
N ASN A 309 19.82 -24.15 -4.00
CA ASN A 309 21.25 -24.41 -3.82
C ASN A 309 21.95 -25.04 -5.05
N ARG A 310 21.68 -24.51 -6.26
CA ARG A 310 22.30 -25.00 -7.52
C ARG A 310 23.84 -24.97 -7.54
N ASN A 311 24.46 -24.32 -6.56
CA ASN A 311 25.91 -24.15 -6.44
C ASN A 311 26.58 -25.12 -5.44
N GLN A 312 25.83 -25.99 -4.75
CA GLN A 312 26.40 -26.93 -3.77
C GLN A 312 26.22 -28.38 -4.24
N GLN A 313 27.33 -29.12 -4.30
CA GLN A 313 27.32 -30.57 -4.55
C GLN A 313 26.70 -31.36 -3.39
N ASP A 314 26.75 -30.82 -2.17
CA ASP A 314 26.25 -31.46 -0.95
C ASP A 314 25.25 -30.54 -0.19
N PRO A 315 23.94 -30.85 -0.21
CA PRO A 315 22.89 -30.09 0.46
C PRO A 315 22.99 -30.09 2.01
N THR A 316 23.83 -30.95 2.58
CA THR A 316 23.95 -31.13 4.05
C THR A 316 24.91 -30.14 4.71
N GLN A 317 25.76 -29.45 3.94
CA GLN A 317 26.86 -28.64 4.49
C GLN A 317 26.50 -27.18 4.79
N SER A 318 25.28 -26.74 4.52
CA SER A 318 24.83 -25.39 4.86
C SER A 318 23.43 -25.42 5.45
N SER A 319 23.14 -24.54 6.40
CA SER A 319 21.79 -24.27 6.91
C SER A 319 21.08 -23.17 6.12
N GLU A 320 21.82 -22.43 5.28
CA GLU A 320 21.28 -21.40 4.40
C GLU A 320 20.84 -22.02 3.07
N ARG A 321 19.63 -21.65 2.64
CA ARG A 321 19.01 -22.10 1.39
C ARG A 321 18.85 -20.88 0.48
N GLU A 322 19.43 -20.95 -0.71
CA GLU A 322 19.24 -19.95 -1.76
C GLU A 322 18.28 -20.51 -2.82
N ILE A 323 17.18 -19.80 -3.04
CA ILE A 323 16.21 -20.14 -4.09
C ILE A 323 16.57 -19.31 -5.31
N THR A 324 16.75 -19.98 -6.44
CA THR A 324 17.03 -19.36 -7.74
C THR A 324 15.93 -19.76 -8.71
N TYR A 325 15.52 -18.85 -9.58
CA TYR A 325 14.42 -19.07 -10.51
C TYR A 325 14.84 -18.71 -11.94
N GLN A 326 14.11 -19.25 -12.90
CA GLN A 326 14.36 -19.09 -14.32
C GLN A 326 13.02 -18.99 -15.06
N LEU A 327 12.86 -17.94 -15.85
CA LEU A 327 11.72 -17.73 -16.73
C LEU A 327 12.04 -18.35 -18.11
N ILE A 328 11.13 -19.18 -18.60
CA ILE A 328 11.32 -19.99 -19.80
C ILE A 328 10.14 -19.76 -20.75
N MET A 329 10.44 -19.45 -22.01
CA MET A 329 9.46 -19.44 -23.09
C MET A 329 9.34 -20.84 -23.69
N LYS A 330 8.11 -21.36 -23.75
CA LYS A 330 7.80 -22.69 -24.32
C LYS A 330 7.27 -22.63 -25.75
N SER A 331 6.68 -21.51 -26.15
CA SER A 331 6.26 -21.28 -27.54
C SER A 331 7.45 -20.85 -28.41
N LYS A 332 7.38 -21.10 -29.71
CA LYS A 332 8.32 -20.55 -30.69
C LYS A 332 7.91 -19.12 -31.05
N PRO A 333 8.72 -18.09 -30.75
CA PRO A 333 8.39 -16.73 -31.13
C PRO A 333 8.73 -16.47 -32.60
N MET A 334 7.91 -15.67 -33.30
CA MET A 334 8.17 -15.28 -34.70
C MET A 334 9.26 -14.20 -34.85
N GLY A 335 10.09 -14.00 -33.82
CA GLY A 335 11.11 -12.96 -33.72
C GLY A 335 11.66 -12.85 -32.30
N THR A 336 12.46 -11.83 -32.03
CA THR A 336 12.96 -11.57 -30.67
C THR A 336 11.90 -10.89 -29.83
N CYS A 337 11.59 -11.48 -28.68
CA CYS A 337 10.63 -10.98 -27.70
C CYS A 337 11.38 -10.47 -26.46
N THR A 338 11.54 -9.16 -26.35
CA THR A 338 12.20 -8.55 -25.19
C THR A 338 11.21 -8.34 -24.07
N VAL A 339 11.46 -8.99 -22.94
CA VAL A 339 10.59 -8.94 -21.77
C VAL A 339 11.38 -8.51 -20.56
N GLN A 340 10.80 -7.60 -19.79
CA GLN A 340 11.25 -7.24 -18.46
C GLN A 340 10.26 -7.78 -17.43
N TRP A 341 10.74 -8.18 -16.25
CA TRP A 341 9.87 -8.70 -15.21
C TRP A 341 10.38 -8.42 -13.81
N VAL A 342 9.44 -8.40 -12.87
CA VAL A 342 9.69 -8.29 -11.43
C VAL A 342 8.93 -9.39 -10.73
N VAL A 343 9.56 -9.98 -9.71
CA VAL A 343 8.92 -10.94 -8.81
C VAL A 343 8.58 -10.23 -7.51
N VAL A 344 7.31 -10.26 -7.13
CA VAL A 344 6.80 -9.63 -5.90
C VAL A 344 6.05 -10.66 -5.06
N SER A 345 5.83 -10.34 -3.79
CA SER A 345 5.01 -11.18 -2.91
C SER A 345 3.58 -11.24 -3.48
N GLY A 346 3.12 -12.44 -3.80
CA GLY A 346 1.73 -12.66 -4.21
C GLY A 346 0.76 -12.56 -3.03
N PRO A 347 -0.56 -12.56 -3.26
CA PRO A 347 -1.57 -12.49 -2.20
C PRO A 347 -1.50 -13.64 -1.19
N LEU A 348 -0.88 -14.76 -1.59
CA LEU A 348 -0.63 -15.95 -0.77
C LEU A 348 0.87 -16.14 -0.43
N GLY A 349 1.72 -15.18 -0.84
CA GLY A 349 3.17 -15.25 -0.65
C GLY A 349 3.56 -14.74 0.74
N GLU A 350 4.21 -15.58 1.54
CA GLU A 350 4.57 -15.24 2.92
C GLU A 350 5.91 -14.50 3.08
N ALA A 351 6.77 -14.54 2.05
CA ALA A 351 8.10 -13.96 2.09
C ALA A 351 8.14 -12.55 1.51
N ARG A 352 8.91 -11.67 2.17
CA ARG A 352 9.16 -10.32 1.66
C ARG A 352 10.24 -10.38 0.58
N LEU A 353 9.90 -9.87 -0.60
CA LEU A 353 10.80 -9.76 -1.73
C LEU A 353 11.22 -8.30 -1.92
N ALA A 354 12.51 -8.08 -2.15
CA ALA A 354 13.03 -6.81 -2.63
C ALA A 354 12.69 -6.68 -4.12
N ALA A 355 12.33 -5.47 -4.55
CA ALA A 355 12.10 -5.20 -5.96
C ALA A 355 13.42 -5.39 -6.71
N ARG A 356 13.42 -6.27 -7.71
CA ARG A 356 14.56 -6.44 -8.62
C ARG A 356 14.03 -6.67 -10.02
N LEU A 357 14.42 -5.78 -10.92
CA LEU A 357 14.06 -5.88 -12.32
C LEU A 357 15.01 -6.84 -13.03
N ALA A 358 14.44 -7.82 -13.71
CA ALA A 358 15.16 -8.69 -14.62
C ALA A 358 14.71 -8.40 -16.06
N HIS A 359 15.59 -8.67 -17.03
CA HIS A 359 15.34 -8.42 -18.44
C HIS A 359 15.96 -9.53 -19.27
N HIS A 360 15.32 -9.91 -20.37
CA HIS A 360 15.87 -10.85 -21.33
C HIS A 360 15.20 -10.71 -22.70
N ALA A 361 15.96 -11.01 -23.76
CA ALA A 361 15.50 -11.01 -25.14
C ALA A 361 15.32 -12.46 -25.61
N PHE A 362 14.10 -12.96 -25.52
CA PHE A 362 13.75 -14.33 -25.86
C PHE A 362 13.73 -14.54 -27.38
N SER A 363 14.31 -15.64 -27.85
CA SER A 363 14.32 -16.04 -29.26
C SER A 363 14.30 -17.57 -29.37
N GLU A 364 14.18 -18.12 -30.59
CA GLU A 364 14.26 -19.57 -30.77
C GLU A 364 15.59 -20.18 -30.29
N LEU A 365 16.69 -19.43 -30.43
CA LEU A 365 18.03 -19.86 -29.98
C LEU A 365 18.23 -19.65 -28.48
N GLN A 366 17.49 -18.72 -27.86
CA GLN A 366 17.57 -18.38 -26.44
C GLN A 366 16.16 -18.31 -25.83
N PRO A 367 15.51 -19.46 -25.58
CA PRO A 367 14.17 -19.51 -24.99
C PRO A 367 14.19 -19.38 -23.45
N ASP A 368 15.37 -19.54 -22.84
CA ASP A 368 15.54 -19.58 -21.39
C ASP A 368 16.29 -18.34 -20.91
N ALA A 369 15.67 -17.56 -20.03
CA ALA A 369 16.37 -16.47 -19.35
C ALA A 369 17.50 -17.02 -18.46
N PRO A 370 18.55 -16.24 -18.15
CA PRO A 370 19.55 -16.68 -17.19
C PRO A 370 18.94 -16.92 -15.79
N PRO A 371 19.39 -17.95 -15.06
CA PRO A 371 19.10 -18.15 -13.64
C PRO A 371 19.29 -16.89 -12.80
N ALA A 372 18.28 -16.53 -12.00
CA ALA A 372 18.32 -15.39 -11.11
C ALA A 372 17.96 -15.79 -9.68
N VAL A 373 18.71 -15.29 -8.69
CA VAL A 373 18.38 -15.49 -7.26
C VAL A 373 17.02 -14.83 -6.94
N LEU A 374 16.18 -15.50 -6.15
CA LEU A 374 14.95 -14.90 -5.67
C LEU A 374 15.32 -13.79 -4.66
N PRO A 375 14.94 -12.51 -4.89
CA PRO A 375 15.43 -11.38 -4.11
C PRO A 375 14.75 -11.30 -2.74
N LEU A 376 15.04 -12.23 -1.84
CA LEU A 376 14.48 -12.28 -0.49
C LEU A 376 15.09 -11.18 0.39
N VAL A 377 14.25 -10.41 1.09
CA VAL A 377 14.71 -9.35 2.02
C VAL A 377 15.47 -9.95 3.21
N ARG A 378 15.06 -11.13 3.67
CA ARG A 378 15.75 -11.88 4.74
C ARG A 378 16.08 -13.28 4.27
N ARG A 379 17.32 -13.71 4.52
CA ARG A 379 17.78 -15.08 4.20
C ARG A 379 16.95 -16.17 4.89
N SER A 380 16.45 -15.90 6.10
CA SER A 380 15.58 -16.85 6.84
C SER A 380 14.22 -17.09 6.19
N ASP A 381 13.75 -16.19 5.31
CA ASP A 381 12.47 -16.37 4.62
C ASP A 381 12.55 -17.49 3.57
N ALA A 382 13.75 -17.88 3.10
CA ALA A 382 13.93 -19.01 2.19
C ALA A 382 13.47 -20.34 2.82
N ASN A 383 13.90 -20.62 4.05
CA ASN A 383 13.51 -21.84 4.76
C ASN A 383 11.99 -21.88 5.03
N ARG A 384 11.39 -20.72 5.33
CA ARG A 384 9.95 -20.60 5.52
C ARG A 384 9.18 -20.90 4.22
N LEU A 385 9.66 -20.39 3.09
CA LEU A 385 9.07 -20.69 1.78
C LEU A 385 9.16 -22.18 1.44
N LEU A 386 10.30 -22.81 1.71
CA LEU A 386 10.53 -24.23 1.44
C LEU A 386 9.76 -25.17 2.37
N ALA A 387 9.32 -24.70 3.54
CA ALA A 387 8.45 -25.47 4.44
C ALA A 387 7.01 -25.57 3.92
N ASN A 388 6.61 -24.69 3.01
CA ASN A 388 5.28 -24.73 2.41
C ASN A 388 5.18 -25.80 1.32
N LYS A 389 3.95 -26.28 1.06
CA LYS A 389 3.67 -27.28 0.01
C LYS A 389 4.01 -26.78 -1.40
N ALA A 390 4.02 -25.47 -1.60
CA ALA A 390 4.34 -24.82 -2.86
C ALA A 390 4.92 -23.42 -2.60
N LEU A 391 5.70 -22.93 -3.55
CA LEU A 391 6.20 -21.55 -3.54
C LEU A 391 5.18 -20.64 -4.22
N HIS A 392 4.85 -19.53 -3.58
CA HIS A 392 3.88 -18.57 -4.07
C HIS A 392 4.52 -17.21 -4.27
N PHE A 393 4.49 -16.70 -5.49
CA PHE A 393 4.89 -15.32 -5.82
C PHE A 393 4.15 -14.82 -7.04
N ARG A 394 4.06 -13.49 -7.15
CA ARG A 394 3.49 -12.82 -8.31
C ARG A 394 4.60 -12.42 -9.26
N LEU A 395 4.46 -12.80 -10.52
CA LEU A 395 5.32 -12.37 -11.61
C LEU A 395 4.61 -11.24 -12.35
N ILE A 396 5.24 -10.08 -12.43
CA ILE A 396 4.77 -8.96 -13.25
C ILE A 396 5.70 -8.88 -14.45
N MET A 397 5.15 -8.99 -15.65
CA MET A 397 5.89 -8.99 -16.91
C MET A 397 5.50 -7.79 -17.74
N PHE A 398 6.48 -7.23 -18.46
CA PHE A 398 6.37 -6.07 -19.32
C PHE A 398 6.96 -6.44 -20.69
N LEU A 399 6.19 -6.30 -21.76
CA LEU A 399 6.70 -6.50 -23.10
C LEU A 399 7.32 -5.19 -23.61
N CYS A 400 8.62 -5.19 -23.89
CA CYS A 400 9.28 -4.04 -24.48
C CYS A 400 8.95 -3.99 -25.97
N THR A 401 8.02 -3.12 -26.35
CA THR A 401 7.83 -2.72 -27.74
C THR A 401 8.97 -1.76 -28.10
N LYS A 402 9.87 -2.20 -28.98
CA LYS A 402 10.80 -1.26 -29.62
C LYS A 402 10.05 -0.35 -30.58
#